data_AF-A0A925V7B9-F1
#
_entry.id   AF-A0A925V7B9-F1
#
_cell.length_a   1.000
_cell.length_b   1.000
_cell.length_c   1.000
_cell.angle_alpha   90.00
_cell.angle_beta   90.00
_cell.angle_gamma   90.00
#
_symmetry.space_group_name_H-M   'P 1'
#
loop_
_entity.id
_entity.type
_entity.pdbx_description
1 polymer ?
#
loop_
_entity_poly.entity_id
_entity_poly.type
_entity_poly.pdbx_seq_one_letter_code
_entity_poly.pdbx_strand_id
1 'polypeptide(L)'
;MRRRQVLQQLGLWAVGAPVLLHSQGSRAGGDAPRRVVVVFSPNGPQFVTGPTQGTEHDFQILPWWSPLERHKARATFFTGLHQAGVPFGDHSEYGHRSGTAGALTATTTGLDSALATGPSIDQFIGQQLQANGLYTPKRSLLWSLEGNASAFYESAGQVATPVTSPYDALADIAPMFGTDNATLTAALTRKHFVLDHVAGDCSRLRDELDGNGREMLDFHCANVESLEASVKATLEQGVGSCEMPAGPLTTMPPRTDWTGREARDDAMDAYTELMALAFTCDVTRVIG
;
A
#
# COMPACT_ATOMS: atom_id res chain seq x y z
N MET A 1 13.90 54.99 1.85
CA MET A 1 13.90 53.55 2.16
C MET A 1 14.82 52.83 1.18
N ARG A 2 15.79 52.05 1.67
CA ARG A 2 16.94 51.58 0.86
C ARG A 2 16.57 50.31 0.08
N ARG A 3 16.71 50.32 -1.25
CA ARG A 3 16.52 49.20 -2.21
C ARG A 3 17.04 47.84 -1.72
N ARG A 4 18.08 47.85 -0.88
CA ARG A 4 18.69 46.65 -0.28
C ARG A 4 17.77 45.90 0.70
N GLN A 5 16.91 46.61 1.44
CA GLN A 5 15.93 45.97 2.34
C GLN A 5 14.77 45.32 1.58
N VAL A 6 14.35 45.90 0.44
CA VAL A 6 13.30 45.33 -0.42
C VAL A 6 13.77 44.02 -1.08
N LEU A 7 15.03 43.98 -1.54
CA LEU A 7 15.61 42.76 -2.12
C LEU A 7 15.88 41.66 -1.07
N GLN A 8 16.24 42.03 0.16
CA GLN A 8 16.39 41.07 1.27
C GLN A 8 15.04 40.46 1.68
N GLN A 9 13.94 41.23 1.63
CA GLN A 9 12.61 40.72 1.91
C GLN A 9 12.06 39.83 0.77
N LEU A 10 12.33 40.15 -0.50
CA LEU A 10 11.93 39.31 -1.64
C LEU A 10 12.66 37.95 -1.68
N GLY A 11 13.92 37.89 -1.24
CA GLY A 11 14.69 36.64 -1.17
C GLY A 11 14.15 35.64 -0.15
N LEU A 12 13.58 36.12 0.96
CA LEU A 12 12.95 35.26 1.99
C LEU A 12 11.64 34.63 1.49
N TRP A 13 10.89 35.33 0.63
CA TRP A 13 9.68 34.76 0.01
C TRP A 13 10.00 33.71 -1.04
N ALA A 14 11.09 33.84 -1.81
CA ALA A 14 11.47 32.84 -2.82
C ALA A 14 11.90 31.49 -2.21
N VAL A 15 12.52 31.51 -1.03
CA VAL A 15 12.92 30.29 -0.30
C VAL A 15 11.77 29.70 0.52
N GLY A 16 10.88 30.55 1.06
CA GLY A 16 9.73 30.11 1.85
C GLY A 16 8.49 29.74 1.04
N ALA A 17 8.35 30.25 -0.19
CA ALA A 17 7.17 30.00 -1.02
C ALA A 17 6.93 28.52 -1.35
N PRO A 18 7.94 27.69 -1.68
CA PRO A 18 7.72 26.27 -1.91
C PRO A 18 7.22 25.56 -0.64
N VAL A 19 7.77 25.89 0.53
CA VAL A 19 7.37 25.32 1.82
C VAL A 19 5.96 25.78 2.23
N LEU A 20 5.63 27.05 1.97
CA LEU A 20 4.32 27.61 2.28
C LEU A 20 3.25 27.11 1.30
N LEU A 21 3.57 26.93 0.01
CA LEU A 21 2.67 26.37 -1.00
C LEU A 21 2.46 24.86 -0.81
N HIS A 22 3.50 24.11 -0.42
CA HIS A 22 3.34 22.70 0.01
C HIS A 22 2.54 22.57 1.30
N SER A 23 2.53 23.60 2.16
CA SER A 23 1.69 23.61 3.38
C SER A 23 0.23 24.01 3.14
N GLN A 24 -0.12 24.51 1.93
CA GLN A 24 -1.48 24.96 1.61
C GLN A 24 -2.38 23.81 1.13
N GLY A 25 -1.82 22.68 0.70
CA GLY A 25 -2.58 21.47 0.38
C GLY A 25 -3.08 20.67 1.59
N SER A 26 -2.76 21.10 2.82
CA SER A 26 -3.08 20.35 4.05
C SER A 26 -3.70 21.17 5.18
N ARG A 27 -4.20 22.39 4.90
CA ARG A 27 -4.89 23.22 5.90
C ARG A 27 -6.36 23.44 5.59
N ALA A 28 -7.12 22.36 5.58
CA ALA A 28 -8.51 22.36 6.03
C ALA A 28 -8.53 21.69 7.41
N GLY A 29 -9.17 22.30 8.40
CA GLY A 29 -9.03 21.97 9.83
C GLY A 29 -9.67 20.64 10.26
N GLY A 30 -9.08 19.53 9.83
CA GLY A 30 -9.28 18.19 10.38
C GLY A 30 -7.95 17.60 10.84
N ASP A 31 -8.01 16.51 11.62
CA ASP A 31 -6.82 15.72 11.93
C ASP A 31 -6.11 15.34 10.64
N ALA A 32 -4.77 15.43 10.62
CA ALA A 32 -3.98 14.98 9.48
C ALA A 32 -4.34 13.52 9.16
N PRO A 33 -4.56 13.17 7.88
CA PRO A 33 -5.08 11.86 7.56
C PRO A 33 -4.08 10.77 7.97
N ARG A 34 -4.63 9.73 8.60
CA ARG A 34 -3.86 8.57 9.05
C ARG A 34 -3.52 7.70 7.85
N ARG A 35 -2.29 7.19 7.84
CA ARG A 35 -1.72 6.37 6.77
C ARG A 35 -1.03 5.18 7.40
N VAL A 36 -1.07 4.03 6.73
CA VAL A 36 -0.43 2.81 7.19
C VAL A 36 0.51 2.27 6.11
N VAL A 37 1.68 1.83 6.56
CA VAL A 37 2.61 1.03 5.77
C VAL A 37 2.74 -0.31 6.46
N VAL A 38 2.49 -1.38 5.73
CA VAL A 38 2.69 -2.76 6.18
C VAL A 38 3.96 -3.24 5.50
N VAL A 39 4.95 -3.68 6.27
CA VAL A 39 6.21 -4.21 5.72
C VAL A 39 6.31 -5.66 6.09
N PHE A 40 6.38 -6.53 5.09
CA PHE A 40 6.61 -7.96 5.29
C PHE A 40 8.05 -8.33 4.89
N SER A 41 8.73 -9.05 5.77
CA SER A 41 10.05 -9.64 5.51
C SER A 41 9.99 -11.12 5.90
N PRO A 42 10.03 -12.05 4.94
CA PRO A 42 9.91 -13.47 5.23
C PRO A 42 11.15 -13.98 5.98
N ASN A 43 10.96 -15.02 6.79
CA ASN A 43 12.04 -15.75 7.48
C ASN A 43 12.94 -14.87 8.36
N GLY A 44 12.38 -13.82 8.97
CA GLY A 44 13.11 -12.79 9.70
C GLY A 44 14.28 -13.32 10.56
N PRO A 45 15.29 -12.47 10.81
CA PRO A 45 16.66 -12.90 11.09
C PRO A 45 16.88 -13.56 12.46
N GLN A 46 15.87 -13.54 13.33
CA GLN A 46 15.91 -14.19 14.64
C GLN A 46 14.53 -14.71 15.06
N PHE A 47 14.03 -15.75 14.39
CA PHE A 47 12.81 -16.46 14.81
C PHE A 47 12.84 -16.86 16.30
N VAL A 48 14.04 -17.16 16.84
CA VAL A 48 14.20 -17.73 18.19
C VAL A 48 14.10 -16.68 19.30
N THR A 49 14.61 -15.46 19.10
CA THR A 49 14.71 -14.45 20.18
C THR A 49 13.69 -13.31 20.06
N GLY A 50 13.06 -13.12 18.89
CA GLY A 50 12.12 -12.03 18.66
C GLY A 50 12.80 -10.65 18.62
N PRO A 51 12.04 -9.54 18.64
CA PRO A 51 12.59 -8.20 18.52
C PRO A 51 13.15 -7.61 19.81
N THR A 52 12.76 -8.12 20.98
CA THR A 52 13.00 -7.49 22.27
C THR A 52 13.26 -8.51 23.38
N GLN A 53 13.96 -8.10 24.43
CA GLN A 53 14.14 -8.87 25.67
C GLN A 53 13.74 -8.02 26.88
N GLY A 54 12.97 -8.57 27.81
CA GLY A 54 12.53 -7.90 29.04
C GLY A 54 11.06 -8.12 29.34
N THR A 55 10.42 -7.12 29.94
CA THR A 55 9.00 -7.08 30.30
C THR A 55 8.22 -6.11 29.41
N GLU A 56 6.90 -6.06 29.54
CA GLU A 56 6.01 -5.20 28.73
C GLU A 56 6.41 -3.71 28.75
N HIS A 57 6.90 -3.19 29.87
CA HIS A 57 7.23 -1.77 30.04
C HIS A 57 8.72 -1.50 30.26
N ASP A 58 9.53 -2.56 30.43
CA ASP A 58 10.97 -2.45 30.59
C ASP A 58 11.66 -3.54 29.77
N PHE A 59 12.08 -3.17 28.56
CA PHE A 59 12.70 -4.08 27.60
C PHE A 59 13.82 -3.39 26.83
N GLN A 60 14.70 -4.19 26.25
CA GLN A 60 15.73 -3.78 25.30
C GLN A 60 15.38 -4.28 23.91
N ILE A 61 15.56 -3.45 22.88
CA ILE A 61 15.45 -3.88 21.49
C ILE A 61 16.75 -4.58 21.10
N LEU A 62 16.64 -5.74 20.48
CA LEU A 62 17.80 -6.57 20.13
C LEU A 62 18.56 -6.00 18.92
N PRO A 63 19.86 -6.35 18.74
CA PRO A 63 20.75 -5.65 17.80
C PRO A 63 20.24 -5.52 16.37
N TRP A 64 19.58 -6.56 15.82
CA TRP A 64 19.01 -6.50 14.48
C TRP A 64 17.98 -5.38 14.32
N TRP A 65 17.19 -5.14 15.37
CA TRP A 65 16.11 -4.17 15.42
C TRP A 65 16.54 -2.82 15.97
N SER A 66 17.83 -2.64 16.28
CA SER A 66 18.39 -1.39 16.83
C SER A 66 18.07 -0.12 16.03
N PRO A 67 17.87 -0.12 14.69
CA PRO A 67 17.39 1.06 13.99
C PRO A 67 16.03 1.58 14.48
N LEU A 68 15.22 0.73 15.12
CA LEU A 68 13.93 1.08 15.69
C LEU A 68 14.01 1.65 17.12
N GLU A 69 15.18 1.71 17.75
CA GLU A 69 15.32 2.24 19.13
C GLU A 69 14.77 3.66 19.24
N ARG A 70 14.97 4.48 18.21
CA ARG A 70 14.42 5.85 18.12
C ARG A 70 12.88 5.92 18.15
N HIS A 71 12.19 4.80 17.93
CA HIS A 71 10.74 4.67 17.94
C HIS A 71 10.19 3.91 19.14
N LYS A 72 11.05 3.44 20.07
CA LYS A 72 10.68 2.57 21.19
C LYS A 72 9.49 3.08 22.02
N ALA A 73 9.45 4.39 22.32
CA ALA A 73 8.37 4.99 23.11
C ALA A 73 7.01 5.09 22.38
N ARG A 74 6.97 4.78 21.08
CA ARG A 74 5.78 4.90 20.21
C ARG A 74 5.53 3.62 19.40
N ALA A 75 6.16 2.52 19.76
CA ALA A 75 6.07 1.24 19.07
C ALA A 75 5.60 0.16 20.04
N THR A 76 4.86 -0.81 19.51
CA THR A 76 4.53 -2.05 20.23
C THR A 76 5.33 -3.17 19.59
N PHE A 77 6.08 -3.90 20.41
CA PHE A 77 6.88 -5.04 19.96
C PHE A 77 6.22 -6.30 20.48
N PHE A 78 5.91 -7.22 19.58
CA PHE A 78 5.30 -8.49 19.93
C PHE A 78 6.35 -9.61 19.97
N THR A 79 6.24 -10.49 20.94
CA THR A 79 7.02 -11.74 21.04
C THR A 79 6.06 -12.90 21.23
N GLY A 80 6.45 -14.11 20.83
CA GLY A 80 5.63 -15.31 21.04
C GLY A 80 4.32 -15.35 20.27
N LEU A 81 4.20 -14.59 19.15
CA LEU A 81 3.03 -14.67 18.28
C LEU A 81 2.98 -16.04 17.61
N HIS A 82 1.83 -16.70 17.71
CA HIS A 82 1.53 -17.93 17.00
C HIS A 82 0.46 -17.67 15.94
N GLN A 83 0.70 -18.19 14.74
CA GLN A 83 -0.25 -18.10 13.65
C GLN A 83 -1.18 -19.30 13.67
N ALA A 84 -2.49 -19.06 13.77
CA ALA A 84 -3.48 -20.12 13.77
C ALA A 84 -3.49 -20.86 12.42
N GLY A 85 -3.54 -22.19 12.46
CA GLY A 85 -3.56 -23.04 11.26
C GLY A 85 -2.17 -23.46 10.76
N VAL A 86 -1.07 -22.96 11.34
CA VAL A 86 0.28 -23.50 11.08
C VAL A 86 0.61 -24.55 12.15
N PRO A 87 0.72 -25.84 11.82
CA PRO A 87 1.11 -26.83 12.82
C PRO A 87 2.55 -26.56 13.30
N PHE A 88 2.67 -26.29 14.59
CA PHE A 88 3.95 -25.99 15.22
C PHE A 88 4.82 -27.25 15.31
N GLY A 89 6.06 -27.18 14.81
CA GLY A 89 7.02 -28.29 14.87
C GLY A 89 6.99 -29.25 13.68
N ASP A 90 5.98 -29.15 12.79
CA ASP A 90 5.90 -29.94 11.57
C ASP A 90 6.60 -29.24 10.40
N HIS A 91 7.71 -29.81 9.96
CA HIS A 91 8.53 -29.25 8.89
C HIS A 91 8.11 -29.85 7.53
N SER A 92 7.40 -29.08 6.72
CA SER A 92 7.08 -29.41 5.33
C SER A 92 7.08 -28.15 4.46
N GLU A 93 7.13 -28.32 3.14
CA GLU A 93 6.95 -27.22 2.17
C GLU A 93 5.62 -26.48 2.40
N TYR A 94 4.57 -27.22 2.78
CA TYR A 94 3.29 -26.62 3.14
C TYR A 94 3.35 -25.85 4.46
N GLY A 95 4.18 -26.28 5.42
CA GLY A 95 4.47 -25.51 6.63
C GLY A 95 5.16 -24.18 6.32
N HIS A 96 6.13 -24.18 5.39
CA HIS A 96 6.81 -22.97 4.91
C HIS A 96 5.82 -21.99 4.25
N ARG A 97 4.99 -22.49 3.32
CA ARG A 97 3.96 -21.69 2.64
C ARG A 97 2.89 -21.17 3.60
N SER A 98 2.48 -21.98 4.57
CA SER A 98 1.46 -21.61 5.56
C SER A 98 1.93 -20.43 6.39
N GLY A 99 3.21 -20.42 6.79
CA GLY A 99 3.82 -19.29 7.50
C GLY A 99 3.75 -17.98 6.72
N THR A 100 4.04 -17.98 5.41
CA THR A 100 3.89 -16.78 4.57
C THR A 100 2.43 -16.37 4.41
N ALA A 101 1.54 -17.32 4.13
CA ALA A 101 0.14 -17.02 3.83
C ALA A 101 -0.62 -16.42 5.02
N GLY A 102 -0.33 -16.85 6.25
CA GLY A 102 -0.99 -16.29 7.44
C GLY A 102 -0.27 -15.14 8.13
N ALA A 103 0.94 -14.77 7.69
CA ALA A 103 1.73 -13.72 8.33
C ALA A 103 0.99 -12.39 8.42
N LEU A 104 0.21 -12.05 7.38
CA LEU A 104 -0.59 -10.82 7.32
C LEU A 104 -2.11 -11.07 7.36
N THR A 105 -2.56 -12.32 7.38
CA THR A 105 -3.99 -12.71 7.28
C THR A 105 -4.52 -13.40 8.54
N ALA A 106 -3.69 -13.49 9.59
CA ALA A 106 -3.91 -14.12 10.89
C ALA A 106 -4.06 -15.66 10.89
N THR A 107 -4.54 -16.26 9.81
CA THR A 107 -4.74 -17.72 9.71
C THR A 107 -4.69 -18.26 8.29
N THR A 108 -4.58 -19.57 8.16
CA THR A 108 -4.38 -20.29 6.90
C THR A 108 -5.09 -21.64 6.94
N THR A 109 -5.39 -22.19 5.75
CA THR A 109 -5.97 -23.53 5.55
C THR A 109 -5.06 -24.69 6.00
N GLY A 110 -3.85 -24.41 6.47
CA GLY A 110 -2.91 -25.41 7.00
C GLY A 110 -2.17 -26.19 5.90
N LEU A 111 -1.72 -27.41 6.23
CA LEU A 111 -0.73 -28.15 5.43
C LEU A 111 -1.23 -28.66 4.06
N ASP A 112 -2.52 -28.56 3.75
CA ASP A 112 -3.05 -29.12 2.50
C ASP A 112 -2.94 -28.15 1.32
N SER A 113 -3.16 -26.85 1.57
CA SER A 113 -3.14 -25.81 0.52
C SER A 113 -2.38 -24.55 0.91
N ALA A 114 -2.11 -24.32 2.20
CA ALA A 114 -1.34 -23.19 2.70
C ALA A 114 -1.81 -21.82 2.16
N LEU A 115 -3.12 -21.65 1.99
CA LEU A 115 -3.74 -20.40 1.52
C LEU A 115 -4.26 -19.60 2.72
N ALA A 116 -4.36 -18.28 2.55
CA ALA A 116 -5.02 -17.43 3.52
C ALA A 116 -6.53 -17.69 3.55
N THR A 117 -7.15 -17.58 4.72
CA THR A 117 -8.61 -17.68 4.87
C THR A 117 -9.31 -16.32 4.86
N GLY A 118 -8.59 -15.25 4.53
CA GLY A 118 -9.11 -13.88 4.53
C GLY A 118 -8.13 -12.89 3.90
N PRO A 119 -8.51 -11.61 3.83
CA PRO A 119 -7.63 -10.56 3.32
C PRO A 119 -6.40 -10.36 4.21
N SER A 120 -5.31 -9.89 3.63
CA SER A 120 -4.16 -9.39 4.40
C SER A 120 -4.51 -8.06 5.07
N ILE A 121 -3.80 -7.72 6.13
CA ILE A 121 -4.13 -6.56 6.98
C ILE A 121 -4.17 -5.23 6.20
N ASP A 122 -3.31 -5.06 5.20
CA ASP A 122 -3.34 -3.93 4.26
C ASP A 122 -4.66 -3.91 3.45
N GLN A 123 -5.04 -5.01 2.81
CA GLN A 123 -6.28 -5.11 2.04
C GLN A 123 -7.51 -4.92 2.95
N PHE A 124 -7.49 -5.53 4.13
CA PHE A 124 -8.53 -5.36 5.13
C PHE A 124 -8.70 -3.89 5.52
N ILE A 125 -7.62 -3.17 5.84
CA ILE A 125 -7.70 -1.74 6.18
C ILE A 125 -8.27 -0.95 5.00
N GLY A 126 -7.79 -1.18 3.77
CA GLY A 126 -8.30 -0.49 2.58
C GLY A 126 -9.80 -0.73 2.34
N GLN A 127 -10.25 -1.98 2.48
CA GLN A 127 -11.66 -2.37 2.37
C GLN A 127 -12.51 -1.70 3.46
N GLN A 128 -12.03 -1.66 4.70
CA GLN A 128 -12.72 -1.00 5.81
C GLN A 128 -12.81 0.52 5.62
N LEU A 129 -11.78 1.16 5.05
CA LEU A 129 -11.84 2.59 4.74
C LEU A 129 -12.95 2.89 3.72
N GLN A 130 -13.03 2.11 2.64
CA GLN A 130 -14.10 2.24 1.64
C GLN A 130 -15.48 1.96 2.24
N ALA A 131 -15.63 0.92 3.06
CA ALA A 131 -16.88 0.61 3.74
C ALA A 131 -17.36 1.76 4.65
N ASN A 132 -16.42 2.57 5.16
CA ASN A 132 -16.70 3.78 5.94
C ASN A 132 -16.81 5.05 5.08
N GLY A 133 -16.90 4.92 3.76
CA GLY A 133 -17.09 6.03 2.81
C GLY A 133 -15.82 6.81 2.47
N LEU A 134 -14.63 6.33 2.87
CA LEU A 134 -13.36 6.93 2.49
C LEU A 134 -12.80 6.24 1.25
N TYR A 135 -12.77 6.99 0.15
CA TYR A 135 -12.25 6.53 -1.13
C TYR A 135 -11.01 7.34 -1.53
N THR A 136 -9.97 6.64 -1.92
CA THR A 136 -8.77 7.18 -2.57
C THR A 136 -8.64 6.60 -3.99
N PRO A 137 -7.85 7.23 -4.88
CA PRO A 137 -7.63 6.71 -6.24
C PRO A 137 -7.19 5.25 -6.30
N LYS A 138 -6.39 4.83 -5.31
CA LYS A 138 -6.00 3.44 -5.08
C LYS A 138 -6.39 3.05 -3.66
N ARG A 139 -7.21 2.00 -3.52
CA ARG A 139 -7.60 1.47 -2.20
C ARG A 139 -6.38 1.09 -1.35
N SER A 140 -5.41 0.45 -1.99
CA SER A 140 -4.10 0.10 -1.45
C SER A 140 -3.09 0.03 -2.59
N LEU A 141 -1.81 0.26 -2.28
CA LEU A 141 -0.70 -0.06 -3.17
C LEU A 141 0.09 -1.24 -2.61
N LEU A 142 0.56 -2.11 -3.48
CA LEU A 142 1.33 -3.30 -3.11
C LEU A 142 2.61 -3.35 -3.91
N TRP A 143 3.74 -3.29 -3.22
CA TRP A 143 5.07 -3.33 -3.84
C TRP A 143 5.91 -4.44 -3.23
N SER A 144 6.79 -5.03 -4.03
CA SER A 144 7.62 -6.15 -3.58
C SER A 144 9.00 -6.12 -4.19
N LEU A 145 9.96 -6.63 -3.44
CA LEU A 145 11.31 -6.93 -3.91
C LEU A 145 11.44 -8.36 -4.46
N GLU A 146 10.37 -9.16 -4.39
CA GLU A 146 10.34 -10.56 -4.81
C GLU A 146 9.09 -10.86 -5.66
N GLY A 147 9.25 -11.76 -6.65
CA GLY A 147 8.17 -12.12 -7.58
C GLY A 147 7.36 -13.37 -7.23
N ASN A 148 7.83 -14.22 -6.31
CA ASN A 148 7.35 -15.61 -6.20
C ASN A 148 6.71 -15.99 -4.85
N ALA A 149 6.57 -15.04 -3.91
CA ALA A 149 5.85 -15.26 -2.66
C ALA A 149 5.13 -13.97 -2.28
N SER A 150 3.83 -14.07 -1.96
CA SER A 150 3.06 -12.92 -1.50
C SER A 150 2.36 -13.30 -0.20
N ALA A 151 2.66 -12.54 0.85
CA ALA A 151 1.89 -12.56 2.10
C ALA A 151 0.59 -11.73 1.97
N PHE A 152 0.36 -11.13 0.79
CA PHE A 152 -0.75 -10.23 0.53
C PHE A 152 -1.90 -10.95 -0.17
N TYR A 153 -3.10 -10.76 0.37
CA TYR A 153 -4.31 -11.44 -0.08
C TYR A 153 -5.46 -10.43 -0.14
N GLU A 154 -6.17 -10.40 -1.26
CA GLU A 154 -7.38 -9.59 -1.41
C GLU A 154 -8.56 -10.20 -0.62
N SER A 155 -8.61 -11.53 -0.55
CA SER A 155 -9.59 -12.29 0.23
C SER A 155 -9.12 -13.73 0.42
N ALA A 156 -9.96 -14.59 1.00
CA ALA A 156 -9.68 -16.01 1.18
C ALA A 156 -9.26 -16.68 -0.13
N GLY A 157 -8.04 -17.23 -0.17
CA GLY A 157 -7.47 -17.90 -1.35
C GLY A 157 -7.14 -16.99 -2.54
N GLN A 158 -7.36 -15.68 -2.44
CA GLN A 158 -7.13 -14.73 -3.53
C GLN A 158 -5.86 -13.92 -3.28
N VAL A 159 -4.74 -14.40 -3.82
CA VAL A 159 -3.44 -13.73 -3.71
C VAL A 159 -3.49 -12.37 -4.39
N ALA A 160 -3.00 -11.34 -3.71
CA ALA A 160 -2.78 -10.04 -4.30
C ALA A 160 -1.35 -9.96 -4.86
N THR A 161 -1.23 -9.59 -6.13
CA THR A 161 0.06 -9.54 -6.85
C THR A 161 0.71 -8.17 -6.65
N PRO A 162 1.86 -8.08 -5.96
CA PRO A 162 2.58 -6.83 -5.83
C PRO A 162 3.29 -6.44 -7.13
N VAL A 163 3.49 -5.14 -7.34
CA VAL A 163 4.35 -4.62 -8.41
C VAL A 163 5.81 -4.73 -7.97
N THR A 164 6.66 -5.29 -8.82
CA THR A 164 8.07 -5.57 -8.48
C THR A 164 9.07 -4.60 -9.09
N SER A 165 8.64 -3.79 -10.07
CA SER A 165 9.46 -2.77 -10.71
C SER A 165 9.07 -1.37 -10.20
N PRO A 166 10.02 -0.56 -9.69
CA PRO A 166 9.77 0.83 -9.35
C PRO A 166 9.27 1.68 -10.53
N TYR A 167 9.64 1.33 -11.75
CA TYR A 167 9.15 2.00 -12.96
C TYR A 167 7.67 1.69 -13.20
N ASP A 168 7.25 0.44 -13.03
CA ASP A 168 5.86 0.04 -13.18
C ASP A 168 5.01 0.60 -12.04
N ALA A 169 5.57 0.65 -10.82
CA ALA A 169 4.94 1.26 -9.66
C ALA A 169 4.71 2.75 -9.88
N LEU A 170 5.71 3.49 -10.37
CA LEU A 170 5.56 4.89 -10.76
C LEU A 170 4.52 5.04 -11.87
N ALA A 171 4.57 4.22 -12.92
CA ALA A 171 3.62 4.28 -14.02
C ALA A 171 2.17 4.02 -13.57
N ASP A 172 1.96 3.16 -12.57
CA ASP A 172 0.64 2.85 -12.02
C ASP A 172 0.01 4.03 -11.27
N ILE A 173 0.83 4.84 -10.60
CA ILE A 173 0.38 6.01 -9.84
C ILE A 173 0.55 7.34 -10.58
N ALA A 174 1.36 7.39 -11.64
CA ALA A 174 1.65 8.59 -12.44
C ALA A 174 0.41 9.29 -13.00
N PRO A 175 -0.66 8.61 -13.44
CA PRO A 175 -1.89 9.27 -13.84
C PRO A 175 -2.43 10.18 -12.73
N MET A 176 -2.14 9.90 -11.46
CA MET A 176 -2.61 10.69 -10.31
C MET A 176 -1.75 11.94 -10.03
N PHE A 177 -0.69 12.19 -10.81
CA PHE A 177 0.25 13.32 -10.65
C PHE A 177 0.19 14.31 -11.84
N GLY A 178 -0.87 14.24 -12.66
CA GLY A 178 -0.99 15.05 -13.86
C GLY A 178 -1.45 16.47 -13.59
N THR A 179 -0.83 17.45 -14.27
CA THR A 179 -1.33 18.83 -14.38
C THR A 179 -2.31 19.01 -15.53
N ASP A 180 -2.29 18.12 -16.53
CA ASP A 180 -3.29 18.05 -17.59
C ASP A 180 -4.51 17.25 -17.11
N ASN A 181 -5.29 17.90 -16.26
CA ASN A 181 -6.55 17.38 -15.74
C ASN A 181 -7.49 16.91 -16.86
N ALA A 182 -7.43 17.46 -18.07
CA ALA A 182 -8.36 17.10 -19.14
C ALA A 182 -8.11 15.68 -19.68
N THR A 183 -6.86 15.35 -20.00
CA THR A 183 -6.50 14.01 -20.51
C THR A 183 -6.73 12.93 -19.45
N LEU A 184 -6.36 13.21 -18.20
CA LEU A 184 -6.59 12.31 -17.08
C LEU A 184 -8.08 12.10 -16.79
N THR A 185 -8.86 13.18 -16.75
CA THR A 185 -10.32 13.11 -16.55
C THR A 185 -10.96 12.30 -17.66
N ALA A 186 -10.54 12.45 -18.92
CA ALA A 186 -11.05 11.64 -20.02
C ALA A 186 -10.74 10.15 -19.85
N ALA A 187 -9.53 9.81 -19.39
CA ALA A 187 -9.14 8.43 -19.12
C ALA A 187 -9.94 7.82 -17.95
N LEU A 188 -10.08 8.55 -16.84
CA LEU A 188 -10.88 8.15 -15.68
C LEU A 188 -12.36 8.04 -16.02
N THR A 189 -12.91 8.97 -16.81
CA THR A 189 -14.31 8.92 -17.27
C THR A 189 -14.58 7.68 -18.11
N ARG A 190 -13.67 7.33 -19.04
CA ARG A 190 -13.76 6.09 -19.81
C ARG A 190 -13.70 4.86 -18.90
N LYS A 191 -12.79 4.87 -17.92
CA LYS A 191 -12.65 3.77 -16.95
C LYS A 191 -13.91 3.61 -16.11
N HIS A 192 -14.47 4.70 -15.60
CA HIS A 192 -15.73 4.71 -14.86
C HIS A 192 -16.88 4.14 -15.71
N PHE A 193 -17.03 4.57 -16.97
CA PHE A 193 -18.04 4.04 -17.87
C PHE A 193 -17.95 2.52 -18.05
N VAL A 194 -16.74 1.99 -18.23
CA VAL A 194 -16.54 0.53 -18.36
C VAL A 194 -16.87 -0.18 -17.04
N LEU A 195 -16.39 0.34 -15.91
CA LEU A 195 -16.59 -0.29 -14.61
C LEU A 195 -18.04 -0.23 -14.14
N ASP A 196 -18.75 0.86 -14.40
CA ASP A 196 -20.19 1.00 -14.14
C ASP A 196 -21.00 -0.04 -14.92
N HIS A 197 -20.67 -0.25 -16.20
CA HIS A 197 -21.31 -1.29 -17.00
C HIS A 197 -21.04 -2.71 -16.45
N VAL A 198 -19.78 -3.01 -16.12
CA VAL A 198 -19.40 -4.32 -15.55
C VAL A 198 -20.03 -4.52 -14.17
N ALA A 199 -20.14 -3.48 -13.34
CA ALA A 199 -20.82 -3.53 -12.05
C ALA A 199 -22.32 -3.85 -12.23
N GLY A 200 -22.96 -3.23 -13.23
CA GLY A 200 -24.35 -3.54 -13.61
C GLY A 200 -24.53 -4.99 -14.06
N ASP A 201 -23.63 -5.51 -14.90
CA ASP A 201 -23.63 -6.91 -15.32
C ASP A 201 -23.41 -7.87 -14.15
N CYS A 202 -22.53 -7.50 -13.23
CA CYS A 202 -22.30 -8.23 -11.98
C CYS A 202 -23.57 -8.35 -11.15
N SER A 203 -24.27 -7.23 -10.92
CA SER A 203 -25.54 -7.22 -10.18
C SER A 203 -26.59 -8.13 -10.83
N ARG A 204 -26.77 -7.99 -12.15
CA ARG A 204 -27.72 -8.82 -12.91
C ARG A 204 -27.37 -10.31 -12.86
N LEU A 205 -26.11 -10.68 -13.06
CA LEU A 205 -25.69 -12.08 -13.05
C LEU A 205 -25.82 -12.70 -11.65
N ARG A 206 -25.56 -11.93 -10.58
CA ARG A 206 -25.81 -12.36 -9.20
C ARG A 206 -27.28 -12.71 -9.00
N ASP A 207 -28.21 -11.90 -9.50
CA ASP A 207 -29.64 -12.16 -9.37
C ASP A 207 -30.08 -13.45 -10.11
N GLU A 208 -29.44 -13.76 -11.25
CA GLU A 208 -29.73 -14.95 -12.07
C GLU A 208 -29.13 -16.26 -11.52
N LEU A 209 -28.08 -16.20 -10.70
CA LEU A 209 -27.38 -17.37 -10.17
C LEU A 209 -28.03 -17.91 -8.88
N ASP A 210 -27.83 -19.20 -8.61
CA ASP A 210 -28.17 -19.84 -7.33
C ASP A 210 -27.12 -19.51 -6.24
N GLY A 211 -27.33 -19.99 -5.01
CA GLY A 211 -26.46 -19.65 -3.88
C GLY A 211 -24.98 -19.96 -4.10
N ASN A 212 -24.67 -21.11 -4.72
CA ASN A 212 -23.29 -21.51 -5.00
C ASN A 212 -22.68 -20.69 -6.14
N GLY A 213 -23.44 -20.41 -7.20
CA GLY A 213 -23.00 -19.54 -8.28
C GLY A 213 -22.72 -18.10 -7.82
N ARG A 214 -23.57 -17.58 -6.93
CA ARG A 214 -23.39 -16.24 -6.33
C ARG A 214 -22.10 -16.14 -5.53
N GLU A 215 -21.82 -17.11 -4.65
CA GLU A 215 -20.62 -17.11 -3.82
C GLU A 215 -19.32 -17.09 -4.65
N MET A 216 -19.29 -17.82 -5.78
CA MET A 216 -18.14 -17.81 -6.70
C MET A 216 -17.91 -16.45 -7.38
N LEU A 217 -18.98 -15.70 -7.64
CA LEU A 217 -18.94 -14.44 -8.37
C LEU A 217 -18.76 -13.23 -7.44
N ASP A 218 -19.21 -13.33 -6.18
CA ASP A 218 -19.26 -12.24 -5.21
C ASP A 218 -17.91 -11.53 -5.03
N PHE A 219 -16.80 -12.29 -5.00
CA PHE A 219 -15.46 -11.71 -4.90
C PHE A 219 -15.12 -10.79 -6.09
N HIS A 220 -15.39 -11.26 -7.31
CA HIS A 220 -15.08 -10.49 -8.51
C HIS A 220 -15.95 -9.22 -8.58
N CYS A 221 -17.23 -9.35 -8.29
CA CYS A 221 -18.15 -8.22 -8.31
C CYS A 221 -17.85 -7.19 -7.23
N ALA A 222 -17.54 -7.63 -6.01
CA ALA A 222 -17.11 -6.73 -4.93
C ALA A 222 -15.84 -5.94 -5.31
N ASN A 223 -14.90 -6.56 -6.03
CA ASN A 223 -13.70 -5.88 -6.51
C ASN A 223 -13.99 -4.86 -7.62
N VAL A 224 -14.91 -5.18 -8.54
CA VAL A 224 -15.34 -4.24 -9.58
C VAL A 224 -16.05 -3.04 -8.95
N GLU A 225 -16.99 -3.26 -8.02
CA GLU A 225 -17.71 -2.21 -7.31
C GLU A 225 -16.74 -1.31 -6.51
N SER A 226 -15.77 -1.91 -5.81
CA SER A 226 -14.72 -1.17 -5.11
C SER A 226 -13.90 -0.28 -6.05
N LEU A 227 -13.50 -0.81 -7.21
CA LEU A 227 -12.70 -0.07 -8.17
C LEU A 227 -13.49 1.05 -8.85
N GLU A 228 -14.75 0.78 -9.19
CA GLU A 228 -15.70 1.77 -9.71
C GLU A 228 -15.81 2.94 -8.72
N ALA A 229 -16.07 2.65 -7.45
CA ALA A 229 -16.24 3.66 -6.42
C ALA A 229 -14.98 4.51 -6.22
N SER A 230 -13.78 3.90 -6.25
CA SER A 230 -12.52 4.64 -6.22
C SER A 230 -12.34 5.56 -7.43
N VAL A 231 -12.69 5.11 -8.64
CA VAL A 231 -12.60 5.94 -9.86
C VAL A 231 -13.61 7.08 -9.80
N LYS A 232 -14.85 6.80 -9.42
CA LYS A 232 -15.90 7.80 -9.25
C LYS A 232 -15.52 8.87 -8.23
N ALA A 233 -15.04 8.47 -7.05
CA ALA A 233 -14.56 9.40 -6.03
C ALA A 233 -13.42 10.28 -6.55
N THR A 234 -12.50 9.71 -7.35
CA THR A 234 -11.40 10.47 -7.97
C THR A 234 -11.91 11.50 -8.98
N LEU A 235 -12.95 11.16 -9.76
CA LEU A 235 -13.60 12.09 -10.68
C LEU A 235 -14.34 13.23 -9.94
N GLU A 236 -14.98 12.92 -8.81
CA GLU A 236 -15.75 13.88 -8.02
C GLU A 236 -14.88 14.83 -7.19
N GLN A 237 -13.83 14.31 -6.55
CA GLN A 237 -12.91 15.09 -5.70
C GLN A 237 -11.89 15.88 -6.53
N GLY A 238 -11.69 15.48 -7.79
CA GLY A 238 -10.60 15.97 -8.62
C GLY A 238 -9.27 15.34 -8.21
N VAL A 239 -8.32 15.34 -9.15
CA VAL A 239 -6.96 14.89 -8.86
C VAL A 239 -6.19 16.06 -8.30
N GLY A 240 -5.65 15.90 -7.09
CA GLY A 240 -4.80 16.93 -6.49
C GLY A 240 -3.65 17.29 -7.45
N SER A 241 -3.26 18.57 -7.51
CA SER A 241 -2.14 19.01 -8.34
C SER A 241 -0.82 18.58 -7.68
N CYS A 242 -0.54 17.29 -7.71
CA CYS A 242 0.75 16.77 -7.28
C CYS A 242 1.70 16.76 -8.47
N GLU A 243 2.91 17.27 -8.27
CA GLU A 243 3.90 17.26 -9.33
C GLU A 243 4.54 15.87 -9.45
N MET A 244 4.65 15.40 -10.69
CA MET A 244 5.42 14.21 -10.98
C MET A 244 6.90 14.43 -10.60
N PRO A 245 7.61 13.42 -10.07
CA PRO A 245 9.04 13.54 -9.80
C PRO A 245 9.82 13.98 -11.04
N ALA A 246 10.74 14.94 -10.85
CA ALA A 246 11.51 15.52 -11.93
C ALA A 246 12.60 14.58 -12.51
N GLY A 247 12.82 13.42 -11.91
CA GLY A 247 13.84 12.46 -12.32
C GLY A 247 13.46 11.02 -11.95
N PRO A 248 14.22 10.03 -12.44
CA PRO A 248 14.03 8.64 -12.05
C PRO A 248 14.27 8.50 -10.53
N LEU A 249 13.40 7.76 -9.87
CA LEU A 249 13.51 7.46 -8.42
C LEU A 249 14.58 6.40 -8.13
N THR A 250 15.40 6.07 -9.14
CA THR A 250 16.40 5.00 -9.11
C THR A 250 17.57 5.37 -10.03
N THR A 251 18.75 4.87 -9.69
CA THR A 251 19.96 4.99 -10.53
C THR A 251 20.08 3.89 -11.58
N MET A 252 19.38 2.76 -11.40
CA MET A 252 19.42 1.60 -12.29
C MET A 252 18.44 1.72 -13.47
N PRO A 253 18.73 1.10 -14.63
CA PRO A 253 17.89 1.22 -15.82
C PRO A 253 16.54 0.48 -15.71
N PRO A 254 15.55 0.80 -16.57
CA PRO A 254 14.22 0.17 -16.53
C PRO A 254 14.19 -1.35 -16.70
N ARG A 255 15.12 -1.91 -17.50
CA ARG A 255 15.18 -3.36 -17.77
C ARG A 255 15.98 -4.16 -16.73
N THR A 256 16.30 -3.55 -15.59
CA THR A 256 16.93 -4.23 -14.45
C THR A 256 16.05 -5.37 -13.95
N ASP A 257 16.67 -6.48 -13.53
CA ASP A 257 15.97 -7.51 -12.75
C ASP A 257 15.74 -6.99 -11.34
N TRP A 258 14.59 -6.35 -11.13
CA TRP A 258 14.18 -5.75 -9.87
C TRP A 258 13.89 -6.76 -8.76
N THR A 259 13.80 -8.05 -9.10
CA THR A 259 13.70 -9.14 -8.12
C THR A 259 15.06 -9.70 -7.72
N GLY A 260 16.12 -9.26 -8.40
CA GLY A 260 17.49 -9.65 -8.15
C GLY A 260 18.08 -8.95 -6.93
N ARG A 261 19.00 -9.64 -6.25
CA ARG A 261 19.69 -9.10 -5.06
C ARG A 261 20.46 -7.81 -5.34
N GLU A 262 20.98 -7.65 -6.56
CA GLU A 262 21.79 -6.49 -6.96
C GLU A 262 20.96 -5.21 -7.03
N ALA A 263 19.65 -5.31 -7.28
CA ALA A 263 18.75 -4.18 -7.39
C ALA A 263 18.02 -3.82 -6.09
N ARG A 264 18.24 -4.61 -5.01
CA ARG A 264 17.43 -4.55 -3.81
C ARG A 264 17.49 -3.20 -3.10
N ASP A 265 18.68 -2.63 -2.98
CA ASP A 265 18.89 -1.36 -2.28
C ASP A 265 18.30 -0.19 -3.08
N ASP A 266 18.61 -0.09 -4.38
CA ASP A 266 18.00 0.89 -5.28
C ASP A 266 16.46 0.77 -5.35
N ALA A 267 15.93 -0.45 -5.34
CA ALA A 267 14.49 -0.69 -5.31
C ALA A 267 13.86 -0.20 -4.00
N MET A 268 14.49 -0.48 -2.86
CA MET A 268 14.00 -0.04 -1.56
C MET A 268 14.00 1.49 -1.43
N ASP A 269 15.04 2.16 -1.92
CA ASP A 269 15.10 3.61 -1.95
C ASP A 269 13.99 4.17 -2.85
N ALA A 270 13.83 3.63 -4.06
CA ALA A 270 12.78 4.03 -4.99
C ALA A 270 11.38 3.84 -4.42
N TYR A 271 11.09 2.69 -3.80
CA TYR A 271 9.80 2.44 -3.15
C TYR A 271 9.57 3.37 -1.97
N THR A 272 10.59 3.69 -1.17
CA THR A 272 10.47 4.64 -0.05
C THR A 272 10.07 6.04 -0.55
N GLU A 273 10.67 6.51 -1.65
CA GLU A 273 10.28 7.78 -2.28
C GLU A 273 8.86 7.72 -2.86
N LEU A 274 8.50 6.62 -3.53
CA LEU A 274 7.14 6.40 -4.03
C LEU A 274 6.09 6.38 -2.91
N MET A 275 6.40 5.79 -1.75
CA MET A 275 5.50 5.79 -0.59
C MET A 275 5.22 7.22 -0.11
N ALA A 276 6.29 8.01 0.05
CA ALA A 276 6.17 9.41 0.46
C ALA A 276 5.35 10.22 -0.54
N LEU A 277 5.58 10.01 -1.85
CA LEU A 277 4.84 10.66 -2.93
C LEU A 277 3.37 10.26 -2.91
N ALA A 278 3.06 8.96 -2.92
CA ALA A 278 1.69 8.44 -2.91
C ALA A 278 0.88 8.99 -1.72
N PHE A 279 1.50 9.10 -0.55
CA PHE A 279 0.87 9.68 0.64
C PHE A 279 0.72 11.20 0.61
N THR A 280 1.68 11.91 0.02
CA THR A 280 1.64 13.38 -0.13
C THR A 280 0.55 13.78 -1.11
N CYS A 281 0.44 13.05 -2.21
CA CYS A 281 -0.55 13.27 -3.26
C CYS A 281 -1.91 12.62 -2.98
N ASP A 282 -2.05 11.96 -1.82
CA ASP A 282 -3.27 11.26 -1.39
C ASP A 282 -3.78 10.20 -2.39
N VAL A 283 -2.87 9.51 -3.06
CA VAL A 283 -3.19 8.40 -3.97
C VAL A 283 -3.80 7.22 -3.19
N THR A 284 -3.31 6.99 -1.98
CA THR A 284 -3.80 5.94 -1.08
C THR A 284 -3.56 6.29 0.39
N ARG A 285 -4.27 5.60 1.29
CA ARG A 285 -3.99 5.59 2.74
C ARG A 285 -3.21 4.36 3.19
N VAL A 286 -3.06 3.36 2.32
CA VAL A 286 -2.55 2.03 2.66
C VAL A 286 -1.50 1.59 1.65
N ILE A 287 -0.32 1.24 2.15
CA ILE A 287 0.74 0.61 1.33
C ILE A 287 1.18 -0.68 2.01
N GLY A 288 1.29 -1.75 1.23
CA GLY A 288 1.92 -3.01 1.60
C GLY A 288 3.20 -3.25 0.80
#